data_AF-A0AAX3AD37-F1
#
_entry.id   AF-A0AAX3AD37-F1
#
_cell.length_a   1.000
_cell.length_b   1.000
_cell.length_c   1.000
_cell.angle_alpha   90.00
_cell.angle_beta   90.00
_cell.angle_gamma   90.00
#
_symmetry.space_group_name_H-M   'P 1'
#
loop_
_entity.id
_entity.type
_entity.pdbx_description
1 polymer ?
#
loop_
_entity_poly.entity_id
_entity_poly.type
_entity_poly.pdbx_seq_one_letter_code
_entity_poly.pdbx_strand_id
1 'polypeptide(L)'
;MLHQFPSSVTAGLSIKAEVHVDAYPAPEWTLTAIIRGPTSIDLEAAPLGSGHLFAETAAVTSGWDAGTYAVSVRAVSGEDVHEVEAGQLTIAADLVSVDAGFEARGHAQRVLASIEAVIEGRATKDQESYAINGRSLVRTSIADLMLLRDRYKREIARESPNGKRRRLTGRQVKVRFGR
;
A
#
# COMPACT_ATOMS: atom_id res chain seq x y z
N MET A 1 -7.95 11.16 3.04
CA MET A 1 -7.85 9.75 2.57
C MET A 1 -8.55 9.73 1.22
N LEU A 2 -7.96 9.05 0.24
CA LEU A 2 -8.58 8.89 -1.08
C LEU A 2 -9.71 7.87 -0.95
N HIS A 3 -10.91 8.24 -1.39
CA HIS A 3 -12.10 7.39 -1.32
C HIS A 3 -12.59 6.98 -2.71
N GLN A 4 -12.47 7.86 -3.70
CA GLN A 4 -12.94 7.60 -5.06
C GLN A 4 -11.78 7.43 -6.04
N PHE A 5 -10.76 8.29 -5.95
CA PHE A 5 -9.52 8.14 -6.69
C PHE A 5 -8.71 6.95 -6.15
N PRO A 6 -8.06 6.16 -7.02
CA PRO A 6 -7.30 4.99 -6.59
C PRO A 6 -6.17 5.36 -5.65
N SER A 7 -5.97 4.55 -4.61
CA SER A 7 -4.81 4.66 -3.71
C SER A 7 -3.62 3.78 -4.16
N SER A 8 -3.82 2.94 -5.17
CA SER A 8 -2.77 2.09 -5.75
C SER A 8 -3.03 1.88 -7.24
N VAL A 9 -1.97 1.98 -8.05
CA VAL A 9 -1.97 1.66 -9.49
C VAL A 9 -0.68 0.91 -9.84
N THR A 10 -0.64 0.28 -11.01
CA THR A 10 0.57 -0.36 -11.53
C THR A 10 0.95 0.34 -12.83
N ALA A 11 2.20 0.74 -12.95
CA ALA A 11 2.75 1.27 -14.20
C ALA A 11 2.53 0.25 -15.34
N GLY A 12 2.26 0.72 -16.54
CA GLY A 12 2.01 -0.14 -17.70
C GLY A 12 0.60 -0.74 -17.80
N LEU A 13 -0.27 -0.53 -16.80
CA LEU A 13 -1.69 -0.89 -16.89
C LEU A 13 -2.56 0.34 -17.16
N SER A 14 -3.65 0.15 -17.89
CA SER A 14 -4.65 1.21 -18.05
C SER A 14 -5.35 1.49 -16.72
N ILE A 15 -5.62 2.75 -16.45
CA ILE A 15 -6.38 3.18 -15.27
C ILE A 15 -7.72 3.76 -15.72
N LYS A 16 -8.75 3.49 -14.93
CA LYS A 16 -10.06 4.13 -15.02
C LYS A 16 -10.56 4.37 -13.60
N ALA A 17 -10.86 5.62 -13.28
CA ALA A 17 -11.41 6.01 -12.00
C ALA A 17 -12.54 7.01 -12.21
N GLU A 18 -13.73 6.62 -11.79
CA GLU A 18 -14.92 7.45 -11.84
C GLU A 18 -15.10 8.14 -10.49
N VAL A 19 -15.24 9.46 -10.51
CA VAL A 19 -15.37 10.30 -9.33
C VAL A 19 -16.62 11.15 -9.46
N HIS A 20 -17.50 11.04 -8.47
CA HIS A 20 -18.72 11.81 -8.39
C HIS A 20 -18.65 12.78 -7.21
N VAL A 21 -18.92 14.05 -7.51
CA VAL A 21 -18.98 15.10 -6.49
C VAL A 21 -20.18 15.98 -6.79
N ASP A 22 -21.28 15.77 -6.05
CA ASP A 22 -22.55 16.47 -6.31
C ASP A 22 -22.43 18.00 -6.27
N ALA A 23 -21.48 18.53 -5.48
CA ALA A 23 -21.21 19.96 -5.39
C ALA A 23 -20.47 20.52 -6.63
N TYR A 24 -19.76 19.66 -7.37
CA TYR A 24 -18.92 20.04 -8.51
C TYR A 24 -19.24 19.11 -9.70
N PRO A 25 -20.45 19.20 -10.29
CA PRO A 25 -20.85 18.33 -11.38
C PRO A 25 -20.07 18.64 -12.67
N ALA A 26 -19.84 17.61 -13.46
CA ALA A 26 -19.44 17.78 -14.86
C ALA A 26 -20.67 18.16 -15.72
N PRO A 27 -20.50 18.91 -16.82
CA PRO A 27 -19.25 19.48 -17.34
C PRO A 27 -18.93 20.90 -16.81
N GLU A 28 -19.74 21.46 -15.90
CA GLU A 28 -19.54 22.81 -15.36
C GLU A 28 -18.23 22.95 -14.57
N TRP A 29 -17.84 21.85 -13.92
CA TRP A 29 -16.55 21.69 -13.26
C TRP A 29 -15.72 20.63 -13.99
N THR A 30 -14.41 20.75 -13.89
CA THR A 30 -13.45 19.72 -14.33
C THR A 30 -12.64 19.26 -13.13
N LEU A 31 -12.51 17.95 -12.94
CA LEU A 31 -11.58 17.43 -11.93
C LEU A 31 -10.18 17.27 -12.51
N THR A 32 -9.19 17.71 -11.75
CA THR A 32 -7.76 17.49 -12.00
C THR A 32 -7.15 16.73 -10.84
N ALA A 33 -6.34 15.71 -11.11
CA ALA A 33 -5.56 15.00 -10.10
C ALA A 33 -4.10 15.44 -10.19
N ILE A 34 -3.65 16.16 -9.17
CA ILE A 34 -2.28 16.64 -9.02
C ILE A 34 -1.50 15.61 -8.23
N ILE A 35 -0.60 14.88 -8.89
CA ILE A 35 0.14 13.75 -8.34
C ILE A 35 1.63 14.09 -8.31
N ARG A 36 2.25 14.06 -7.12
CA ARG A 36 3.63 14.49 -6.90
C ARG A 36 4.40 13.43 -6.12
N GLY A 37 5.53 12.98 -6.67
CA GLY A 37 6.38 11.96 -6.08
C GLY A 37 7.67 11.81 -6.90
N PRO A 38 8.14 10.56 -7.17
CA PRO A 38 9.27 10.31 -8.06
C PRO A 38 9.21 11.08 -9.38
N THR A 39 8.03 11.13 -10.00
CA THR A 39 7.72 12.03 -11.13
C THR A 39 6.56 12.97 -10.79
N SER A 40 6.36 14.00 -11.62
CA SER A 40 5.16 14.84 -11.56
C SER A 40 4.17 14.38 -12.62
N ILE A 41 2.95 14.08 -12.19
CA ILE A 41 1.87 13.60 -13.05
C ILE A 41 0.66 14.49 -12.79
N ASP A 42 0.07 15.03 -13.85
CA ASP A 42 -1.17 15.79 -13.80
C ASP A 42 -2.19 15.10 -14.71
N LEU A 43 -3.33 14.72 -14.14
CA LEU A 43 -4.42 14.09 -14.89
C LEU A 43 -5.62 15.02 -14.92
N GLU A 44 -6.31 15.06 -16.04
CA GLU A 44 -7.58 15.74 -16.20
C GLU A 44 -8.68 14.71 -16.45
N ALA A 45 -9.81 14.85 -15.75
CA ALA A 45 -10.94 13.96 -15.93
C ALA A 45 -11.82 14.42 -17.10
N ALA A 46 -12.26 13.46 -17.92
CA ALA A 46 -13.28 13.70 -18.92
C ALA A 46 -14.68 13.73 -18.27
N PRO A 47 -15.63 14.53 -18.77
CA PRO A 47 -17.00 14.52 -18.28
C PRO A 47 -17.68 13.17 -18.60
N LEU A 48 -18.39 12.62 -17.63
CA LEU A 48 -19.18 11.38 -17.75
C LEU A 48 -20.56 11.59 -17.12
N GLY A 49 -21.52 12.10 -17.91
CA GLY A 49 -22.78 12.59 -17.35
C GLY A 49 -22.52 13.75 -16.41
N SER A 50 -22.98 13.65 -15.16
CA SER A 50 -22.64 14.60 -14.08
C SER A 50 -21.39 14.21 -13.28
N GLY A 51 -20.80 13.05 -13.56
CA GLY A 51 -19.58 12.53 -12.95
C GLY A 51 -18.33 12.83 -13.78
N HIS A 52 -17.18 12.45 -13.23
CA HIS A 52 -15.86 12.71 -13.80
C HIS A 52 -15.10 11.40 -13.99
N LEU A 53 -14.51 11.20 -15.16
CA LEU A 53 -13.75 10.00 -15.48
C LEU A 53 -12.27 10.33 -15.71
N PHE A 54 -11.42 9.91 -14.77
CA PHE A 54 -9.99 9.79 -15.03
C PHE A 54 -9.74 8.51 -15.82
N ALA A 55 -9.11 8.62 -16.98
CA ALA A 55 -8.73 7.46 -17.77
C ALA A 55 -7.38 7.69 -18.45
N GLU A 56 -6.44 6.79 -18.22
CA GLU A 56 -5.15 6.80 -18.89
C GLU A 56 -4.83 5.42 -19.47
N THR A 57 -4.12 5.43 -20.60
CA THR A 57 -3.76 4.20 -21.30
C THR A 57 -2.52 3.56 -20.68
N ALA A 58 -2.38 2.25 -20.87
CA ALA A 58 -1.16 1.50 -20.52
C ALA A 58 0.12 2.13 -21.10
N ALA A 59 0.03 2.76 -22.28
CA ALA A 59 1.16 3.41 -22.92
C ALA A 59 1.61 4.70 -22.23
N VAL A 60 0.70 5.40 -21.55
CA VAL A 60 1.03 6.60 -20.76
C VAL A 60 1.53 6.18 -19.38
N THR A 61 0.82 5.26 -18.73
CA THR A 61 1.15 4.81 -17.37
C THR A 61 2.45 4.01 -17.30
N SER A 62 2.93 3.45 -18.42
CA SER A 62 4.25 2.79 -18.48
C SER A 62 5.42 3.76 -18.24
N GLY A 63 5.21 5.06 -18.48
CA GLY A 63 6.18 6.11 -18.17
C GLY A 63 6.14 6.59 -16.72
N TRP A 64 5.29 6.02 -15.86
CA TRP A 64 5.21 6.41 -14.46
C TRP A 64 6.19 5.61 -13.61
N ASP A 65 7.10 6.31 -12.94
CA ASP A 65 8.06 5.67 -12.05
C ASP A 65 7.38 5.08 -10.83
N ALA A 66 7.80 3.88 -10.44
CA ALA A 66 7.28 3.22 -9.25
C ALA A 66 7.67 3.98 -7.97
N GLY A 67 6.73 4.09 -7.03
CA GLY A 67 6.97 4.73 -5.74
C GLY A 67 5.72 5.27 -5.06
N THR A 68 5.93 6.04 -4.00
CA THR A 68 4.86 6.68 -3.23
C THR A 68 4.72 8.14 -3.64
N TYR A 69 3.49 8.55 -3.92
CA TYR A 69 3.12 9.88 -4.38
C TYR A 69 2.12 10.51 -3.40
N ALA A 70 2.18 11.84 -3.27
CA ALA A 70 1.11 12.64 -2.72
C ALA A 70 0.12 13.01 -3.84
N VAL A 71 -1.18 12.96 -3.53
CA VAL A 71 -2.25 13.26 -4.50
C VAL A 71 -3.22 14.27 -3.91
N SER A 72 -3.60 15.25 -4.72
CA SER A 72 -4.69 16.21 -4.49
C SER A 72 -5.60 16.22 -5.71
N VAL A 73 -6.85 15.79 -5.54
CA VAL A 73 -7.89 15.87 -6.56
C VAL A 73 -8.63 17.20 -6.37
N ARG A 74 -8.70 18.01 -7.41
CA ARG A 74 -9.22 19.38 -7.37
C ARG A 74 -10.31 19.58 -8.41
N ALA A 75 -11.41 20.19 -8.00
CA ALA A 75 -12.43 20.69 -8.90
C ALA A 75 -12.05 22.10 -9.35
N VAL A 76 -12.12 22.35 -10.66
CA VAL A 76 -11.78 23.62 -11.28
C VAL A 76 -12.96 24.09 -12.14
N SER A 77 -13.32 25.37 -12.00
CA SER A 77 -14.25 26.05 -12.91
C SER A 77 -13.84 27.52 -13.04
N GLY A 78 -13.33 27.91 -14.21
CA GLY A 78 -12.76 29.25 -14.41
C GLY A 78 -11.57 29.51 -13.48
N GLU A 79 -11.70 30.50 -12.59
CA GLU A 79 -10.68 30.84 -11.57
C GLU A 79 -10.88 30.11 -10.24
N ASP A 80 -12.04 29.47 -10.04
CA ASP A 80 -12.36 28.77 -8.80
C ASP A 80 -11.71 27.38 -8.78
N VAL A 81 -11.01 27.09 -7.68
CA VAL A 81 -10.34 25.81 -7.43
C VAL A 81 -10.66 25.32 -6.03
N HIS A 82 -11.23 24.12 -5.93
CA HIS A 82 -11.57 23.47 -4.65
C HIS A 82 -10.96 22.08 -4.54
N GLU A 83 -10.34 21.76 -3.41
CA GLU A 83 -9.84 20.41 -3.15
C GLU A 83 -11.00 19.48 -2.77
N VAL A 84 -11.15 18.39 -3.52
CA VAL A 84 -12.18 17.36 -3.34
C VAL A 84 -11.68 16.28 -2.40
N GLU A 85 -10.50 15.73 -2.66
CA GLU A 85 -9.86 14.75 -1.81
C GLU A 85 -8.34 14.79 -1.93
N ALA A 86 -7.66 14.36 -0.86
CA ALA A 86 -6.21 14.26 -0.83
C ALA A 86 -5.75 13.01 -0.07
N GLY A 87 -4.56 12.53 -0.42
CA GLY A 87 -3.95 11.38 0.21
C GLY A 87 -2.66 10.92 -0.47
N GLN A 88 -2.41 9.62 -0.38
CA GLN A 88 -1.24 8.97 -0.95
C GLN A 88 -1.66 7.96 -2.00
N LEU A 89 -0.89 7.90 -3.09
CA LEU A 89 -0.98 6.93 -4.16
C LEU A 89 0.32 6.13 -4.21
N THR A 90 0.21 4.81 -4.29
CA THR A 90 1.36 3.95 -4.59
C THR A 90 1.30 3.51 -6.04
N ILE A 91 2.34 3.81 -6.80
CA ILE A 91 2.53 3.27 -8.16
C ILE A 91 3.49 2.08 -8.04
N ALA A 92 3.00 0.88 -8.33
CA ALA A 92 3.82 -0.33 -8.41
C ALA A 92 4.50 -0.43 -9.78
N ALA A 93 5.68 -1.02 -9.83
CA ALA A 93 6.32 -1.39 -11.08
C ALA A 93 5.52 -2.49 -11.80
N ASP A 94 5.58 -2.51 -13.14
CA ASP A 94 5.00 -3.59 -13.92
C ASP A 94 5.80 -4.88 -13.72
N LEU A 95 5.13 -6.00 -13.46
CA LEU A 95 5.77 -7.31 -13.36
C LEU A 95 6.46 -7.74 -14.66
N VAL A 96 6.03 -7.22 -15.82
CA VAL A 96 6.73 -7.45 -17.10
C VAL A 96 8.14 -6.83 -17.11
N SER A 97 8.33 -5.74 -16.36
CA SER A 97 9.63 -5.06 -16.22
C SER A 97 10.55 -5.65 -15.14
N VAL A 98 10.08 -6.68 -14.43
CA VAL A 98 10.80 -7.30 -13.32
C VAL A 98 11.65 -8.47 -13.82
N ASP A 99 12.96 -8.38 -13.59
CA ASP A 99 13.94 -9.39 -14.02
C ASP A 99 13.84 -10.73 -13.26
N ALA A 100 14.42 -11.77 -13.85
CA ALA A 100 14.58 -13.07 -13.22
C ALA A 100 15.37 -12.97 -11.90
N GLY A 101 14.87 -13.63 -10.85
CA GLY A 101 15.45 -13.59 -9.51
C GLY A 101 14.88 -12.52 -8.60
N PHE A 102 13.83 -11.81 -9.02
CA PHE A 102 13.14 -10.85 -8.17
C PHE A 102 12.55 -11.48 -6.91
N GLU A 103 12.88 -10.88 -5.77
CA GLU A 103 12.34 -11.27 -4.49
C GLU A 103 10.97 -10.62 -4.26
N ALA A 104 9.91 -11.36 -4.58
CA ALA A 104 8.53 -10.89 -4.45
C ALA A 104 8.05 -10.76 -3.01
N ARG A 105 8.79 -11.31 -2.02
CA ARG A 105 8.40 -11.22 -0.61
C ARG A 105 8.61 -9.82 -0.06
N GLY A 106 7.62 -9.33 0.68
CA GLY A 106 7.74 -8.09 1.46
C GLY A 106 8.82 -8.17 2.53
N HIS A 107 9.21 -7.01 3.08
CA HIS A 107 10.27 -6.94 4.10
C HIS A 107 10.00 -7.88 5.28
N ALA A 108 8.80 -7.84 5.87
CA ALA A 108 8.44 -8.68 7.02
C ALA A 108 8.54 -10.19 6.70
N GLN A 109 8.11 -10.60 5.51
CA GLN A 109 8.22 -12.00 5.05
C GLN A 109 9.67 -12.45 4.87
N ARG A 110 10.53 -11.59 4.29
CA ARG A 110 11.96 -11.88 4.14
C ARG A 110 12.67 -11.98 5.48
N VAL A 111 12.38 -11.05 6.40
CA VAL A 111 12.98 -11.07 7.75
C VAL A 111 12.50 -12.31 8.51
N LEU A 112 11.22 -12.66 8.44
CA LEU A 112 10.71 -13.89 9.04
C LEU A 112 11.44 -15.13 8.51
N ALA A 113 11.56 -15.26 7.18
CA ALA A 113 12.28 -16.37 6.57
C ALA A 113 13.75 -16.43 7.02
N SER A 114 14.41 -15.28 7.16
CA SER A 114 15.79 -15.20 7.66
C SER A 114 15.90 -15.65 9.11
N ILE A 115 14.94 -15.27 9.96
CA ILE A 115 14.89 -15.71 11.38
C ILE A 115 14.67 -17.21 11.47
N GLU A 116 13.70 -17.75 10.72
CA GLU A 116 13.40 -19.20 10.72
C GLU A 116 14.61 -20.01 10.22
N ALA A 117 15.30 -19.55 9.17
CA ALA A 117 16.55 -20.16 8.71
C ALA A 117 17.66 -20.17 9.77
N VAL A 118 17.78 -19.09 10.58
CA VAL A 118 18.73 -19.05 11.69
C VAL A 118 18.35 -20.05 12.79
N ILE A 119 17.06 -20.21 13.09
CA ILE A 119 16.58 -21.19 14.07
C ILE A 119 16.87 -22.61 13.58
N GLU A 120 16.53 -22.94 12.34
CA GLU A 120 16.79 -24.26 11.74
C GLU A 120 18.30 -24.58 11.69
N GLY A 121 19.12 -23.62 11.25
CA GLY A 121 20.57 -23.77 11.19
C GLY A 121 21.25 -23.88 12.56
N ARG A 122 20.55 -23.51 13.64
CA ARG A 122 21.02 -23.68 15.03
C ARG A 122 20.45 -24.91 15.71
N ALA A 123 19.29 -25.41 15.29
CA ALA A 123 18.78 -26.70 15.77
C ALA A 123 19.78 -27.84 15.51
N THR A 124 20.68 -27.66 14.54
CA THR A 124 21.78 -28.59 14.24
C THR A 124 23.10 -28.30 15.00
N LYS A 125 23.15 -27.27 15.87
CA LYS A 125 24.36 -26.82 16.58
C LYS A 125 24.08 -26.55 18.06
N ASP A 126 24.65 -27.39 18.93
CA ASP A 126 24.32 -27.47 20.36
C ASP A 126 25.05 -26.44 21.26
N GLN A 127 25.63 -25.36 20.69
CA GLN A 127 26.47 -24.41 21.45
C GLN A 127 26.05 -22.94 21.25
N GLU A 128 25.56 -22.31 22.32
CA GLU A 128 25.15 -20.90 22.33
C GLU A 128 26.35 -19.92 22.37
N SER A 129 27.48 -20.33 22.94
CA SER A 129 28.72 -19.56 23.00
C SER A 129 29.92 -20.44 22.68
N TYR A 130 30.91 -19.90 21.95
CA TYR A 130 32.17 -20.57 21.71
C TYR A 130 33.33 -19.58 21.75
N ALA A 131 34.45 -19.99 22.34
CA ALA A 131 35.67 -19.21 22.44
C ALA A 131 36.83 -19.97 21.80
N ILE A 132 37.57 -19.31 20.90
CA ILE A 132 38.78 -19.85 20.27
C ILE A 132 39.85 -18.76 20.25
N ASN A 133 41.08 -19.07 20.66
CA ASN A 133 42.25 -18.19 20.53
C ASN A 133 42.00 -16.74 20.99
N GLY A 134 41.35 -16.57 22.16
CA GLY A 134 41.07 -15.25 22.73
C GLY A 134 39.95 -14.45 22.05
N ARG A 135 39.22 -15.04 21.09
CA ARG A 135 38.02 -14.45 20.47
C ARG A 135 36.77 -15.15 20.99
N SER A 136 35.83 -14.39 21.56
CA SER A 136 34.52 -14.87 21.98
C SER A 136 33.45 -14.50 20.95
N LEU A 137 32.66 -15.47 20.51
CA LEU A 137 31.48 -15.21 19.70
C LEU A 137 30.22 -15.51 20.53
N VAL A 138 29.43 -14.47 20.77
CA VAL A 138 28.13 -14.57 21.44
C VAL A 138 27.03 -14.53 20.38
N ARG A 139 26.14 -15.51 20.40
CA ARG A 139 24.97 -15.54 19.51
C ARG A 139 23.76 -14.96 20.23
N THR A 140 22.85 -14.32 19.49
CA THR A 140 21.50 -13.97 19.98
C THR A 140 20.83 -15.20 20.61
N SER A 141 20.13 -15.08 21.74
CA SER A 141 19.52 -16.27 22.35
C SER A 141 18.42 -16.88 21.47
N ILE A 142 18.12 -18.18 21.62
CA ILE A 142 16.97 -18.79 20.92
C ILE A 142 15.66 -18.13 21.36
N ALA A 143 15.55 -17.72 22.63
CA ALA A 143 14.37 -17.03 23.15
C ALA A 143 14.09 -15.71 22.41
N ASP A 144 15.12 -14.91 22.15
CA ASP A 144 15.00 -13.66 21.39
C ASP A 144 14.60 -13.92 19.93
N LEU A 145 15.15 -14.96 19.31
CA LEU A 145 14.78 -15.36 17.94
C LEU A 145 13.31 -15.78 17.85
N MET A 146 12.81 -16.52 18.84
CA MET A 146 11.39 -16.90 18.93
C MET A 146 10.48 -15.67 19.09
N LEU A 147 10.90 -14.70 19.92
CA LEU A 147 10.18 -13.44 20.09
C LEU A 147 10.11 -12.63 18.79
N LEU A 148 11.23 -12.53 18.07
CA LEU A 148 11.30 -11.85 16.77
C LEU A 148 10.44 -12.55 15.72
N ARG A 149 10.52 -13.89 15.64
CA ARG A 149 9.68 -14.70 14.74
C ARG A 149 8.20 -14.42 14.96
N ASP A 150 7.75 -14.46 16.20
CA ASP A 150 6.33 -14.26 16.53
C ASP A 150 5.88 -12.80 16.32
N ARG A 151 6.80 -11.84 16.41
CA ARG A 151 6.56 -10.44 16.04
C ARG A 151 6.32 -10.30 14.54
N TYR A 152 7.22 -10.82 13.70
CA TYR A 152 7.10 -10.71 12.25
C TYR A 152 5.91 -11.52 11.70
N LYS A 153 5.56 -12.66 12.30
CA LYS A 153 4.31 -13.37 11.96
C LYS A 153 3.06 -12.50 12.16
N ARG A 154 3.02 -11.70 13.23
CA ARG A 154 1.91 -10.76 13.48
C ARG A 154 1.93 -9.58 12.52
N GLU A 155 3.09 -9.11 12.11
CA GLU A 155 3.23 -8.03 11.12
C GLU A 155 2.69 -8.45 9.75
N ILE A 156 3.08 -9.62 9.25
CA ILE A 156 2.56 -10.18 8.00
C ILE A 156 1.03 -10.36 8.06
N ALA A 157 0.50 -10.81 9.20
CA ALA A 157 -0.95 -10.96 9.38
C ALA A 157 -1.72 -9.62 9.35
N ARG A 158 -1.06 -8.50 9.72
CA ARG A 158 -1.64 -7.15 9.64
C ARG A 158 -1.58 -6.57 8.24
N GLU A 159 -0.51 -6.87 7.50
CA GLU A 159 -0.30 -6.42 6.11
C GLU A 159 -1.19 -7.16 5.12
N SER A 160 -1.61 -8.39 5.42
CA SER A 160 -2.53 -9.14 4.57
C SER A 160 -3.85 -8.36 4.40
N PRO A 161 -4.41 -8.25 3.17
CA PRO A 161 -5.68 -7.56 2.93
C PRO A 161 -6.86 -8.12 3.75
N ASN A 162 -6.77 -9.37 4.21
CA ASN A 162 -7.73 -10.01 5.12
C ASN A 162 -7.52 -9.65 6.62
N GLY A 163 -6.41 -9.00 6.99
CA GLY A 163 -6.13 -8.47 8.33
C GLY A 163 -7.01 -7.28 8.70
N LYS A 164 -7.51 -6.55 7.68
CA LYS A 164 -8.76 -5.78 7.80
C LYS A 164 -9.93 -6.75 7.79
N ARG A 165 -10.03 -7.65 8.77
CA ARG A 165 -11.34 -8.20 9.13
C ARG A 165 -12.17 -7.01 9.58
N ARG A 166 -12.94 -6.45 8.63
CA ARG A 166 -14.17 -5.71 8.87
C ARG A 166 -14.82 -6.46 10.02
N ARG A 167 -14.87 -5.86 11.21
CA ARG A 167 -15.61 -6.44 12.33
C ARG A 167 -17.04 -6.56 11.81
N LEU A 168 -17.42 -7.75 11.35
CA LEU A 168 -18.73 -8.06 10.78
C LEU A 168 -19.79 -8.19 11.89
N THR A 169 -19.53 -7.62 13.06
CA THR A 169 -20.43 -7.54 14.19
C THR A 169 -20.30 -6.14 14.77
N GLY A 170 -21.15 -5.25 14.27
CA GLY A 170 -21.50 -4.04 14.99
C GLY A 170 -21.90 -4.41 16.42
N ARG A 171 -21.44 -3.61 17.38
CA ARG A 171 -21.82 -3.68 18.78
C ARG A 171 -23.35 -3.76 18.87
N GLN A 172 -23.90 -4.93 19.21
CA GLN A 172 -25.32 -5.07 19.52
C GLN A 172 -25.62 -4.22 20.76
N VAL A 173 -26.24 -3.06 20.54
CA VAL A 173 -26.87 -2.30 21.62
C VAL A 173 -28.20 -3.00 21.90
N LYS A 174 -28.24 -3.81 22.95
CA LYS A 174 -29.50 -4.36 23.48
C LYS A 174 -30.29 -3.22 24.12
N VAL A 175 -31.23 -2.64 23.37
CA VAL A 175 -32.22 -1.71 23.94
C VAL A 175 -33.37 -2.54 24.49
N ARG A 176 -33.64 -2.39 25.78
CA ARG A 176 -34.73 -3.06 26.49
C ARG A 176 -35.97 -2.18 26.34
N PHE A 177 -36.94 -2.59 25.54
CA PHE A 177 -38.24 -1.92 25.53
C PHE A 177 -38.98 -2.28 26.81
N GLY A 178 -39.17 -1.26 27.67
CA GLY A 178 -40.05 -1.31 28.82
C GLY A 178 -41.51 -1.33 28.38
N ARG A 179 -42.33 -2.03 29.16
CA ARG A 179 -43.74 -2.32 28.94
C ARG A 179 -44.63 -1.11 29.16
#